data_AF-A0A356PWT8-F1
#
_entry.id   AF-A0A356PWT8-F1
#
_cell.length_a   1.000
_cell.length_b   1.000
_cell.length_c   1.000
_cell.angle_alpha   90.00
_cell.angle_beta   90.00
_cell.angle_gamma   90.00
#
_symmetry.space_group_name_H-M   'P 1'
#
loop_
_entity.id
_entity.type
_entity.pdbx_description
1 polymer ?
#
loop_
_entity_poly.entity_id
_entity_poly.type
_entity_poly.pdbx_seq_one_letter_code
_entity_poly.pdbx_strand_id
1 'polypeptide(L)'
;INSMVYMRGHPDNYDGWAEDFDLPAWRFENCLPYFRAGEASDRGADAWRGDSGPLQVTKSHHQSPLIDAFLEAGDETGQGRSDDLNGYKPEGLSRLDATIGNGQRCSAAVAHLKPARGRP
;
A
#
# COMPACT_ATOMS: atom_id res chain seq x y z
N ILE A 1 7.37 11.46 12.52
CA ILE A 1 8.24 10.78 11.52
C ILE A 1 7.75 9.34 11.39
N ASN A 2 7.85 8.69 10.22
CA ASN A 2 7.40 7.29 10.03
C ASN A 2 8.45 6.45 9.27
N SER A 3 8.27 5.13 9.24
CA SER A 3 9.17 4.17 8.55
C SER A 3 8.87 3.99 7.05
N MET A 4 7.94 4.76 6.49
CA MET A 4 7.50 4.75 5.08
C MET A 4 6.77 3.48 4.61
N VAL A 5 6.59 2.46 5.45
CA VAL A 5 5.78 1.27 5.11
C VAL A 5 4.40 1.73 4.64
N TYR A 6 4.02 1.29 3.44
CA TYR A 6 2.75 1.62 2.82
C TYR A 6 1.81 0.41 2.86
N MET A 7 0.87 0.45 3.79
CA MET A 7 -0.23 -0.51 3.88
C MET A 7 -1.55 0.22 4.02
N ARG A 8 -2.57 -0.24 3.29
CA ARG A 8 -3.93 0.27 3.33
C ARG A 8 -4.74 -0.34 4.47
N GLY A 9 -4.35 -1.51 4.96
CA GLY A 9 -5.14 -2.30 5.91
C GLY A 9 -5.99 -3.36 5.21
N HIS A 10 -6.58 -4.25 5.99
CA HIS A 10 -7.37 -5.37 5.48
C HIS A 10 -8.77 -4.89 5.06
N PRO A 11 -9.36 -5.39 3.95
CA PRO A 11 -10.74 -5.06 3.55
C PRO A 11 -11.76 -5.20 4.67
N ASP A 12 -11.69 -6.28 5.45
CA ASP A 12 -12.58 -6.52 6.60
C ASP A 12 -12.54 -5.42 7.66
N ASN A 13 -11.45 -4.64 7.77
CA ASN A 13 -11.43 -3.51 8.70
C ASN A 13 -12.37 -2.38 8.23
N TYR A 14 -12.43 -2.15 6.91
CA TYR A 14 -13.30 -1.16 6.29
C TYR A 14 -14.76 -1.64 6.29
N ASP A 15 -14.99 -2.91 5.99
CA ASP A 15 -16.33 -3.49 6.02
C ASP A 15 -16.87 -3.57 7.46
N GLY A 16 -16.00 -3.88 8.43
CA GLY A 16 -16.32 -3.76 9.86
C GLY A 16 -16.68 -2.32 10.25
N TRP A 17 -16.00 -1.30 9.72
CA TRP A 17 -16.44 0.09 9.96
C TRP A 17 -17.83 0.38 9.41
N ALA A 18 -18.12 -0.13 8.22
CA ALA A 18 -19.42 0.05 7.59
C ALA A 18 -20.56 -0.62 8.37
N GLU A 19 -20.30 -1.79 8.95
CA GLU A 19 -21.30 -2.61 9.62
C GLU A 19 -21.44 -2.28 11.12
N ASP A 20 -20.31 -2.20 11.84
CA ASP A 20 -20.32 -2.04 13.30
C ASP A 20 -20.64 -0.60 13.74
N PHE A 21 -20.41 0.39 12.87
CA PHE A 21 -20.57 1.81 13.19
C PHE A 21 -21.55 2.57 12.27
N ASP A 22 -22.31 1.84 11.44
CA ASP A 22 -23.27 2.43 10.48
C ASP A 22 -22.63 3.48 9.55
N LEU A 23 -21.46 3.14 9.00
CA LEU A 23 -20.68 3.99 8.11
C LEU A 23 -20.61 3.40 6.69
N PRO A 24 -21.73 3.22 5.96
CA PRO A 24 -21.77 2.46 4.70
C PRO A 24 -20.86 2.99 3.59
N ALA A 25 -20.57 4.30 3.61
CA ALA A 25 -19.63 4.92 2.67
C ALA A 25 -18.17 4.47 2.87
N TRP A 26 -17.85 3.80 3.98
CA TRP A 26 -16.52 3.30 4.32
C TRP A 26 -16.30 1.83 3.97
N ARG A 27 -17.25 1.14 3.32
CA ARG A 27 -17.02 -0.21 2.76
C ARG A 27 -15.78 -0.20 1.87
N PHE A 28 -15.02 -1.29 1.88
CA PHE A 28 -13.73 -1.33 1.18
C PHE A 28 -13.86 -1.00 -0.31
N GLU A 29 -14.92 -1.48 -0.96
CA GLU A 29 -15.22 -1.19 -2.37
C GLU A 29 -15.35 0.30 -2.68
N ASN A 30 -15.86 1.10 -1.72
CA ASN A 30 -16.00 2.54 -1.86
C ASN A 30 -14.69 3.28 -1.61
N CYS A 31 -13.80 2.70 -0.79
CA CYS A 31 -12.48 3.25 -0.52
C CYS A 31 -11.46 2.94 -1.63
N LEU A 32 -11.57 1.79 -2.31
CA LEU A 32 -10.60 1.33 -3.30
C LEU A 32 -10.32 2.34 -4.43
N PRO A 33 -11.31 3.02 -5.03
CA PRO A 33 -11.05 4.06 -6.03
C PRO A 33 -10.16 5.19 -5.50
N TYR A 34 -10.30 5.57 -4.23
CA TYR A 34 -9.47 6.61 -3.61
C TYR A 34 -8.06 6.13 -3.31
N PHE A 35 -7.88 4.88 -2.89
CA PHE A 35 -6.55 4.31 -2.74
C PHE A 35 -5.80 4.28 -4.08
N ARG A 36 -6.47 3.84 -5.14
CA ARG A 36 -5.92 3.84 -6.50
C ARG A 36 -5.60 5.25 -6.98
N ALA A 37 -6.51 6.21 -6.80
CA ALA A 37 -6.27 7.60 -7.19
C ALA A 37 -5.13 8.27 -6.39
N GLY A 38 -4.89 7.83 -5.16
CA GLY A 38 -3.91 8.42 -4.25
C GLY A 38 -2.46 8.02 -4.53
N GLU A 39 -2.22 6.87 -5.15
CA GLU A 39 -0.88 6.30 -5.32
C GLU A 39 -0.40 6.29 -6.78
N ALA A 40 0.92 6.29 -6.94
CA ALA A 40 1.63 5.91 -8.15
C ALA A 40 2.55 4.73 -7.83
N SER A 41 2.06 3.52 -8.06
CA SER A 41 2.83 2.28 -7.88
C SER A 41 3.89 2.11 -8.96
N ASP A 42 5.09 1.69 -8.56
CA ASP A 42 6.17 1.26 -9.46
C ASP A 42 5.85 0.01 -10.28
N ARG A 43 4.75 -0.68 -9.96
CA ARG A 43 4.28 -1.89 -10.66
C ARG A 43 3.24 -1.62 -11.74
N GLY A 44 2.79 -0.37 -11.91
CA GLY A 44 1.71 0.00 -12.82
C GLY A 44 0.31 -0.18 -12.22
N ALA A 45 -0.71 0.29 -12.92
CA ALA A 45 -2.10 0.16 -12.49
C ALA A 45 -2.69 -1.21 -12.80
N ASP A 46 -3.55 -1.69 -11.90
CA ASP A 46 -4.38 -2.88 -12.08
C ASP A 46 -5.73 -2.68 -11.37
N ALA A 47 -6.45 -3.77 -11.07
CA ALA A 47 -7.73 -3.72 -10.35
C ALA A 47 -7.61 -3.13 -8.92
N TRP A 48 -6.43 -3.24 -8.30
CA TRP A 48 -6.16 -2.84 -6.92
C TRP A 48 -5.24 -1.62 -6.81
N ARG A 49 -4.42 -1.36 -7.82
CA ARG A 49 -3.36 -0.35 -7.83
C ARG A 49 -3.66 0.82 -8.74
N GLY A 50 -3.11 1.97 -8.38
CA GLY A 50 -2.97 3.13 -9.27
C GLY A 50 -1.51 3.40 -9.59
N ASP A 51 -1.26 4.08 -10.70
CA ASP A 51 0.08 4.43 -11.18
C ASP A 51 0.25 5.92 -11.48
N SER A 52 -0.81 6.72 -11.31
CA SER A 52 -0.84 8.14 -11.68
C SER A 52 -1.07 9.09 -10.50
N GLY A 53 -1.25 8.56 -9.29
CA GLY A 53 -1.50 9.35 -8.08
C GLY A 53 -0.26 10.10 -7.58
N PRO A 54 -0.45 11.08 -6.68
CA PRO A 54 0.63 11.93 -6.19
C PRO A 54 1.61 11.21 -5.23
N LEU A 55 1.18 10.14 -4.55
CA LEU A 55 2.02 9.42 -3.60
C LEU A 55 2.81 8.32 -4.33
N GLN A 56 4.11 8.51 -4.50
CA GLN A 56 4.96 7.50 -5.12
C GLN A 56 5.16 6.31 -4.19
N VAL A 57 4.82 5.11 -4.67
CA VAL A 57 4.86 3.85 -3.92
C VAL A 57 5.74 2.87 -4.68
N THR A 58 6.78 2.37 -4.02
CA THR A 58 7.74 1.42 -4.62
C THR A 58 7.76 0.13 -3.81
N LYS A 59 7.73 -1.04 -4.47
CA LYS A 59 8.03 -2.31 -3.81
C LYS A 59 9.48 -2.34 -3.35
N SER A 60 9.74 -2.90 -2.18
CA SER A 60 11.14 -3.14 -1.78
C SER A 60 11.81 -4.18 -2.70
N HIS A 61 12.80 -3.72 -3.47
CA HIS A 61 13.70 -4.56 -4.27
C HIS A 61 14.99 -4.93 -3.52
N HIS A 62 15.07 -4.62 -2.23
CA HIS A 62 16.29 -4.81 -1.44
C HIS A 62 16.64 -6.30 -1.29
N GLN A 63 17.74 -6.72 -1.89
CA GLN A 63 18.21 -8.10 -1.79
C GLN A 63 18.90 -8.33 -0.46
N SER A 64 18.38 -9.27 0.33
CA SER A 64 18.94 -9.64 1.62
C SER A 64 18.57 -11.09 1.93
N PRO A 65 19.56 -11.96 2.22
CA PRO A 65 19.30 -13.36 2.52
C PRO A 65 18.43 -13.53 3.77
N LEU A 66 18.43 -12.56 4.70
CA LEU A 66 17.55 -12.57 5.87
C LEU A 66 16.08 -12.39 5.49
N ILE A 67 15.80 -11.55 4.49
CA ILE A 67 14.43 -11.35 4.00
C ILE A 67 13.98 -12.61 3.27
N ASP A 68 14.84 -13.20 2.44
CA ASP A 68 14.50 -14.41 1.70
C ASP A 68 14.22 -15.60 2.64
N ALA A 69 15.08 -15.80 3.65
CA ALA A 69 14.87 -16.81 4.69
C ALA A 69 13.57 -16.57 5.49
N PHE A 70 13.24 -15.32 5.79
CA PHE A 70 11.99 -14.99 6.47
C PHE A 70 10.76 -15.31 5.60
N LEU A 71 10.82 -15.00 4.30
CA LEU A 71 9.74 -15.36 3.37
C LEU A 71 9.60 -16.88 3.24
N GLU A 72 10.71 -17.64 3.23
CA GLU A 72 10.71 -19.12 3.16
C GLU A 72 10.08 -19.75 4.39
N ALA A 73 10.41 -19.26 5.59
CA ALA A 73 9.77 -19.70 6.82
C ALA A 73 8.24 -19.55 6.77
N GLY A 74 7.71 -18.52 6.11
CA GLY A 74 6.28 -18.35 5.94
C GLY A 74 5.60 -19.50 5.19
N ASP A 75 6.26 -20.06 4.18
CA ASP A 75 5.76 -21.23 3.45
C ASP A 75 5.83 -22.49 4.32
N GLU A 76 6.89 -22.64 5.12
CA GLU A 76 7.08 -23.77 6.03
C GLU A 76 6.07 -23.81 7.18
N THR A 77 5.66 -22.64 7.69
CA THR A 77 4.78 -22.53 8.86
C THR A 77 3.30 -22.37 8.50
N GLY A 78 2.97 -22.30 7.20
CA GLY A 78 1.60 -22.27 6.69
C GLY A 78 0.97 -20.87 6.55
N GLN A 79 1.68 -19.80 6.91
CA GLN A 79 1.25 -18.41 6.72
C GLN A 79 1.32 -18.02 5.23
N GLY A 80 2.18 -18.69 4.47
CA GLY A 80 2.40 -18.47 3.05
C GLY A 80 2.94 -17.08 2.72
N ARG A 81 2.92 -16.79 1.42
CA ARG A 81 3.39 -15.52 0.86
C ARG A 81 2.29 -14.74 0.15
N SER A 82 2.50 -13.44 0.03
CA SER A 82 1.74 -12.56 -0.86
C SER A 82 2.69 -11.75 -1.73
N ASP A 83 2.31 -11.59 -3.00
CA ASP A 83 2.99 -10.68 -3.91
C ASP A 83 2.55 -9.22 -3.72
N ASP A 84 1.39 -9.00 -3.11
CA ASP A 84 0.87 -7.66 -2.86
C ASP A 84 -0.11 -7.65 -1.68
N LEU A 85 0.36 -7.14 -0.53
CA LEU A 85 -0.45 -7.00 0.69
C LEU A 85 -1.56 -5.94 0.57
N ASN A 86 -1.53 -5.09 -0.46
CA ASN A 86 -2.63 -4.17 -0.77
C ASN A 86 -3.42 -4.59 -2.03
N GLY A 87 -3.16 -5.81 -2.55
CA GLY A 87 -3.81 -6.38 -3.72
C GLY A 87 -4.85 -7.45 -3.36
N TYR A 88 -5.09 -8.37 -4.29
CA TYR A 88 -6.07 -9.46 -4.14
C TYR A 88 -5.87 -10.30 -2.87
N LYS A 89 -4.62 -10.54 -2.45
CA LYS A 89 -4.27 -11.37 -1.28
C LYS A 89 -3.58 -10.51 -0.21
N PRO A 90 -4.31 -9.87 0.71
CA PRO A 90 -3.76 -9.02 1.76
C PRO A 90 -3.08 -9.78 2.91
N GLU A 91 -2.94 -11.10 2.80
CA GLU A 91 -2.41 -11.98 3.85
C GLU A 91 -1.16 -12.75 3.43
N GLY A 92 -0.29 -13.02 4.41
CA GLY A 92 0.96 -13.75 4.24
C GLY A 92 2.19 -12.86 4.34
N LEU A 93 3.37 -13.44 4.12
CA LEU A 93 4.63 -12.69 4.14
C LEU A 93 4.92 -12.07 2.78
N SER A 94 5.39 -10.82 2.77
CA SER A 94 5.74 -10.10 1.56
C SER A 94 6.90 -9.14 1.78
N ARG A 95 7.62 -8.84 0.70
CA ARG A 95 8.40 -7.60 0.61
C ARG A 95 7.43 -6.42 0.65
N LEU A 96 7.63 -5.52 1.60
CA LEU A 96 6.70 -4.41 1.84
C LEU A 96 6.87 -3.31 0.80
N ASP A 97 5.78 -2.60 0.55
CA ASP A 97 5.80 -1.34 -0.18
C ASP A 97 6.22 -0.20 0.72
N ALA A 98 6.86 0.80 0.10
CA ALA A 98 7.24 2.02 0.78
C ALA A 98 6.84 3.27 -0.01
N THR A 99 6.50 4.35 0.70
CA THR A 99 6.27 5.68 0.11
C THR A 99 7.62 6.32 -0.27
N ILE A 100 8.23 5.79 -1.33
CA ILE A 100 9.51 6.21 -1.87
C ILE A 100 9.33 6.47 -3.37
N GLY A 101 9.92 7.56 -3.85
CA GLY A 101 10.00 7.88 -5.26
C GLY A 101 11.34 8.54 -5.57
N ASN A 102 11.96 8.16 -6.70
CA ASN A 102 13.31 8.59 -7.09
C ASN A 102 14.35 8.39 -5.96
N GLY A 103 14.25 7.28 -5.21
CA GLY A 103 15.16 6.96 -4.10
C GLY A 103 15.00 7.83 -2.86
N GLN A 104 13.99 8.69 -2.79
CA GLN A 104 13.73 9.59 -1.66
C GLN A 104 12.36 9.33 -1.05
N ARG A 105 12.21 9.68 0.23
CA ARG A 105 10.92 9.66 0.92
C ARG A 105 9.91 10.53 0.16
N CYS A 106 8.78 9.94 -0.22
CA CYS A 106 7.61 10.65 -0.68
C CYS A 106 6.67 10.90 0.51
N SER A 107 6.79 12.05 1.17
CA SER A 107 5.89 12.43 2.27
C SER A 107 4.57 13.00 1.74
N ALA A 108 3.54 13.07 2.59
CA ALA A 108 2.29 13.75 2.23
C ALA A 108 2.51 15.21 1.78
N ALA A 109 3.47 15.92 2.38
CA ALA A 109 3.83 17.26 1.96
C ALA A 109 4.50 17.29 0.57
N VAL A 110 5.34 16.31 0.25
CA VAL A 110 5.96 16.18 -1.08
C VAL A 110 4.92 15.79 -2.13
N ALA A 111 4.04 14.85 -1.82
CA ALA A 111 3.01 14.34 -2.72
C ALA A 111 1.94 15.39 -3.02
N HIS A 112 1.40 16.06 -2.00
CA HIS A 112 0.20 16.88 -2.15
C HIS A 112 0.44 18.39 -2.01
N LEU A 113 1.28 18.81 -1.05
CA LEU A 113 1.47 20.25 -0.77
C LEU A 113 2.45 20.89 -1.76
N LYS A 114 3.60 20.27 -2.00
CA LYS A 114 4.67 20.80 -2.86
C LYS A 114 4.17 21.14 -4.28
N PRO A 115 3.39 20.28 -4.96
CA PRO A 115 2.84 20.61 -6.29
C PRO A 115 1.76 21.71 -6.24
N ALA A 116 1.10 21.89 -5.09
CA ALA A 116 0.01 22.84 -4.90
C ALA A 116 0.47 24.22 -4.37
N ARG A 117 1.76 24.43 -4.08
CA ARG A 117 2.29 25.65 -3.43
C ARG A 117 2.00 26.95 -4.17
N GLY A 118 1.78 26.89 -5.49
CA GLY A 118 1.50 28.06 -6.33
C GLY A 118 0.01 28.31 -6.58
N ARG A 119 -0.89 27.56 -5.93
CA ARG A 119 -2.33 27.84 -6.02
C ARG A 119 -2.64 29.17 -5.33
N PRO A 120 -3.52 30.00 -5.89
CA PRO A 120 -3.87 31.32 -5.35
C PRO A 120 -4.49 31.25 -3.96
#